data_AF-A0A143ZSR0-F1
#
_entry.id   AF-A0A143ZSR0-F1
#
_cell.length_a   1.000
_cell.length_b   1.000
_cell.length_c   1.000
_cell.angle_alpha   90.00
_cell.angle_beta   90.00
_cell.angle_gamma   90.00
#
_symmetry.space_group_name_H-M   'P 1'
#
loop_
_entity.id
_entity.type
_entity.pdbx_description
1 polymer ?
#
loop_
_entity_poly.entity_id
_entity_poly.type
_entity_poly.pdbx_seq_one_letter_code
_entity_poly.pdbx_strand_id
1 'polypeptide(L)'
;MRRKRRPFARSAHAASFVRAVIAVLLVTGGITLFLWARGGAISLDEQKKAQMEQFLYPIVMADAPSFSSVSQLPEDMVCKISLLSLLMEDTGSGSLTDDQDRRIVPMELVEQKSHALFGDSVKVSPSSLTIGDVQAEYMETDGCFHVPVTIQAGFYTPQVQGIREGGGKQTVYIGYLPADGWSKQGDQWVPPSPVKFMEVTLSGSKDAPVIQSLSQSGGLTE
;
A
#
# COMPACT_ATOMS: atom_id res chain seq x y z
N MET A 1 -29.12 -29.22 75.43
CA MET A 1 -29.24 -28.23 74.32
C MET A 1 -27.98 -28.31 73.44
N ARG A 2 -28.03 -28.90 72.24
CA ARG A 2 -26.88 -28.97 71.31
C ARG A 2 -27.37 -28.64 69.88
N ARG A 3 -27.00 -27.46 69.36
CA ARG A 3 -27.30 -27.03 67.98
C ARG A 3 -26.41 -27.79 66.99
N LYS A 4 -27.02 -28.59 66.10
CA LYS A 4 -26.34 -29.15 64.91
C LYS A 4 -26.09 -28.02 63.90
N ARG A 5 -24.83 -27.71 63.61
CA ARG A 5 -24.42 -26.86 62.48
C ARG A 5 -24.56 -27.67 61.18
N ARG A 6 -25.25 -27.14 60.18
CA ARG A 6 -25.36 -27.73 58.83
C ARG A 6 -24.08 -27.37 58.03
N PRO A 7 -23.43 -28.32 57.33
CA PRO A 7 -22.29 -27.98 56.47
C PRO A 7 -22.77 -27.31 55.18
N PHE A 8 -22.07 -26.24 54.80
CA PHE A 8 -22.29 -25.51 53.55
C PHE A 8 -21.82 -26.40 52.39
N ALA A 9 -22.75 -26.95 51.61
CA ALA A 9 -22.43 -27.70 50.41
C ALA A 9 -21.84 -26.74 49.36
N ARG A 10 -20.53 -26.83 49.10
CA ARG A 10 -19.88 -26.12 48.00
C ARG A 10 -20.27 -26.83 46.70
N SER A 11 -20.92 -26.09 45.79
CA SER A 11 -21.48 -26.61 44.54
C SER A 11 -20.39 -27.15 43.61
N ALA A 12 -20.31 -28.47 43.47
CA ALA A 12 -19.39 -29.20 42.57
C ALA A 12 -19.55 -28.85 41.07
N HIS A 13 -20.67 -28.23 40.70
CA HIS A 13 -20.94 -27.80 39.33
C HIS A 13 -20.10 -26.58 38.88
N ALA A 14 -19.74 -25.69 39.81
CA ALA A 14 -18.92 -24.51 39.49
C ALA A 14 -17.49 -24.90 39.10
N ALA A 15 -16.90 -25.89 39.79
CA ALA A 15 -15.56 -26.37 39.49
C ALA A 15 -15.49 -27.11 38.14
N SER A 16 -16.56 -27.81 37.74
CA SER A 16 -16.61 -28.53 36.46
C SER A 16 -16.79 -27.56 35.28
N PHE A 17 -17.60 -26.51 35.45
CA PHE A 17 -17.77 -25.46 34.44
C PHE A 17 -16.48 -24.67 34.22
N VAL A 18 -15.79 -24.27 35.30
CA VAL A 18 -14.51 -23.56 35.22
C VAL A 18 -13.44 -24.39 34.50
N ARG A 19 -13.37 -25.70 34.74
CA ARG A 19 -12.43 -26.59 34.03
C ARG A 19 -12.76 -26.74 32.55
N ALA A 20 -14.05 -26.78 32.19
CA ALA A 20 -14.47 -26.80 30.79
C ALA A 20 -14.13 -25.49 30.07
N VAL A 21 -14.34 -24.34 30.71
CA VAL A 21 -13.98 -23.01 30.15
C VAL A 21 -12.48 -22.89 29.94
N ILE A 22 -11.66 -23.34 30.90
CA ILE A 22 -10.19 -23.33 30.77
C ILE A 22 -9.72 -24.27 29.65
N ALA A 23 -10.32 -25.45 29.53
CA ALA A 23 -9.99 -26.39 28.45
C ALA A 23 -10.35 -25.82 27.07
N VAL A 24 -11.51 -25.17 26.94
CA VAL A 24 -11.90 -24.47 25.71
C VAL A 24 -10.91 -23.33 25.40
N LEU A 25 -10.56 -22.50 26.39
CA LEU A 25 -9.60 -21.41 26.22
C LEU A 25 -8.23 -21.90 25.76
N LEU A 26 -7.73 -23.03 26.32
CA LEU A 26 -6.46 -23.62 25.91
C LEU A 26 -6.52 -24.21 24.50
N VAL A 27 -7.65 -24.79 24.11
CA VAL A 27 -7.85 -25.31 22.74
C VAL A 27 -7.95 -24.15 21.74
N THR A 28 -8.75 -23.13 22.01
CA THR A 28 -8.80 -21.94 21.13
C THR A 28 -7.48 -21.20 21.10
N GLY A 29 -6.82 -20.98 22.24
CA GLY A 29 -5.50 -20.33 22.30
C GLY A 29 -4.42 -21.14 21.58
N GLY A 30 -4.45 -22.47 21.73
CA GLY A 30 -3.56 -23.39 21.02
C GLY A 30 -3.80 -23.42 19.52
N ILE A 31 -5.08 -23.41 19.08
CA ILE A 31 -5.43 -23.32 17.65
C ILE A 31 -5.02 -21.96 17.08
N THR A 32 -5.26 -20.86 17.78
CA THR A 32 -4.82 -19.53 17.34
C THR A 32 -3.29 -19.46 17.25
N LEU A 33 -2.55 -19.99 18.23
CA LEU A 33 -1.09 -20.02 18.20
C LEU A 33 -0.55 -20.95 17.11
N PHE A 34 -1.22 -22.07 16.85
CA PHE A 34 -0.86 -23.02 15.80
C PHE A 34 -1.17 -22.49 14.40
N LEU A 35 -2.28 -21.77 14.23
CA LEU A 35 -2.61 -21.04 13.00
C LEU A 35 -1.69 -19.84 12.80
N TRP A 36 -1.25 -19.15 13.86
CA TRP A 36 -0.23 -18.11 13.77
C TRP A 36 1.14 -18.69 13.42
N ALA A 37 1.50 -19.84 14.01
CA ALA A 37 2.72 -20.57 13.69
C ALA A 37 2.73 -21.16 12.27
N ARG A 38 1.55 -21.50 11.71
CA ARG A 38 1.42 -21.96 10.31
C ARG A 38 1.12 -20.86 9.29
N GLY A 39 0.53 -19.74 9.71
CA GLY A 39 0.01 -18.69 8.84
C GLY A 39 0.71 -17.33 8.97
N GLY A 40 1.75 -17.23 9.79
CA GLY A 40 2.44 -15.98 10.10
C GLY A 40 3.88 -15.86 9.60
N ALA A 41 4.30 -16.67 8.63
CA ALA A 41 5.57 -16.50 7.95
C ALA A 41 5.30 -16.24 6.46
N ILE A 42 4.75 -15.07 6.15
CA ILE A 42 4.89 -14.50 4.80
C ILE A 42 6.38 -14.55 4.49
N SER A 43 6.78 -15.22 3.40
CA SER A 43 8.20 -15.38 3.11
C SER A 43 8.86 -14.00 3.04
N LEU A 44 10.14 -13.89 3.40
CA LEU A 44 10.86 -12.61 3.30
C LEU A 44 10.77 -12.02 1.89
N ASP A 45 10.65 -12.86 0.86
CA ASP A 45 10.48 -12.42 -0.51
C ASP A 45 9.07 -11.90 -0.81
N GLU A 46 8.02 -12.52 -0.28
CA GLU A 46 6.66 -11.99 -0.36
C GLU A 46 6.52 -10.65 0.38
N GLN A 47 7.18 -10.49 1.53
CA GLN A 47 7.20 -9.20 2.25
C GLN A 47 7.91 -8.11 1.42
N LYS A 48 9.06 -8.42 0.81
CA LYS A 48 9.76 -7.48 -0.09
C LYS A 48 8.90 -7.11 -1.29
N LYS A 49 8.21 -8.08 -1.89
CA LYS A 49 7.29 -7.84 -3.00
C LYS A 49 6.18 -6.89 -2.59
N ALA A 50 5.51 -7.14 -1.46
CA ALA A 50 4.44 -6.28 -0.95
C ALA A 50 4.92 -4.86 -0.63
N GLN A 51 6.10 -4.70 -0.02
CA GLN A 51 6.71 -3.39 0.22
C GLN A 51 6.97 -2.65 -1.09
N MET A 52 7.47 -3.36 -2.10
CA MET A 52 7.74 -2.80 -3.40
C MET A 52 6.47 -2.45 -4.18
N GLU A 53 5.42 -3.26 -4.05
CA GLU A 53 4.08 -2.94 -4.58
C GLU A 53 3.54 -1.66 -3.94
N GLN A 54 3.67 -1.50 -2.62
CA GLN A 54 3.23 -0.29 -1.93
C GLN A 54 4.04 0.94 -2.37
N PHE A 55 5.37 0.81 -2.46
CA PHE A 55 6.27 1.88 -2.91
C PHE A 55 6.00 2.30 -4.37
N LEU A 56 5.76 1.34 -5.25
CA LEU A 56 5.53 1.58 -6.68
C LEU A 56 4.06 1.81 -7.04
N TYR A 57 3.16 1.80 -6.06
CA TYR A 57 1.76 2.07 -6.30
C TYR A 57 1.53 3.44 -6.93
N PRO A 58 2.09 4.56 -6.42
CA PRO A 58 1.78 5.89 -6.95
C PRO A 58 2.18 6.06 -8.42
N ILE A 59 3.32 5.46 -8.83
CA ILE A 59 3.80 5.51 -10.23
C ILE A 59 2.95 4.64 -11.16
N VAL A 60 2.46 3.49 -10.68
CA VAL A 60 1.56 2.61 -11.44
C VAL A 60 0.16 3.23 -11.55
N MET A 61 -0.34 3.81 -10.48
CA MET A 61 -1.62 4.51 -10.44
C MET A 61 -1.64 5.75 -11.35
N ALA A 62 -0.52 6.48 -11.43
CA ALA A 62 -0.38 7.61 -12.35
C ALA A 62 -0.25 7.18 -13.82
N ASP A 63 -0.05 5.89 -14.09
CA ASP A 63 0.30 5.32 -15.40
C ASP A 63 1.46 6.06 -16.06
N ALA A 64 2.59 6.16 -15.36
CA ALA A 64 3.74 6.90 -15.84
C ALA A 64 4.26 6.35 -17.19
N PRO A 65 4.69 7.23 -18.12
CA PRO A 65 5.31 6.82 -19.37
C PRO A 65 6.68 6.18 -19.10
N SER A 66 7.17 5.38 -20.05
CA SER A 66 8.54 4.86 -19.97
C SER A 66 9.57 5.99 -20.05
N PHE A 67 10.63 5.92 -19.24
CA PHE A 67 11.75 6.85 -19.24
C PHE A 67 13.06 6.12 -18.91
N SER A 68 14.14 6.49 -19.60
CA SER A 68 15.47 5.93 -19.32
C SER A 68 16.22 6.66 -18.21
N SER A 69 15.81 7.90 -17.93
CA SER A 69 16.28 8.70 -16.81
C SER A 69 15.16 9.58 -16.32
N VAL A 70 15.10 9.79 -15.01
CA VAL A 70 14.13 10.66 -14.33
C VAL A 70 14.07 12.07 -14.93
N SER A 71 15.17 12.58 -15.49
CA SER A 71 15.20 13.91 -16.14
C SER A 71 14.29 14.03 -17.37
N GLN A 72 13.85 12.89 -17.94
CA GLN A 72 12.90 12.85 -19.05
C GLN A 72 11.45 12.84 -18.59
N LEU A 73 11.21 12.65 -17.29
CA LEU A 73 9.88 12.61 -16.73
C LEU A 73 9.31 14.04 -16.69
N PRO A 74 8.12 14.29 -17.24
CA PRO A 74 7.48 15.60 -17.17
C PRO A 74 7.28 16.07 -15.71
N GLU A 75 7.48 17.35 -15.43
CA GLU A 75 7.39 17.92 -14.07
C GLU A 75 5.98 17.77 -13.47
N ASP A 76 4.93 17.81 -14.29
CA ASP A 76 3.54 17.54 -13.92
C ASP A 76 3.33 16.07 -13.53
N MET A 77 3.99 15.14 -14.22
CA MET A 77 3.96 13.71 -13.89
C MET A 77 4.70 13.44 -12.56
N VAL A 78 5.87 14.06 -12.36
CA VAL A 78 6.58 14.00 -11.07
C VAL A 78 5.68 14.51 -9.95
N CYS A 79 5.04 15.67 -10.15
CA CYS A 79 4.10 16.27 -9.20
C CYS A 79 2.93 15.33 -8.88
N LYS A 80 2.30 14.77 -9.92
CA LYS A 80 1.17 13.85 -9.79
C LYS A 80 1.53 12.61 -8.98
N ILE A 81 2.66 11.98 -9.27
CA ILE A 81 3.11 10.76 -8.56
C ILE A 81 3.41 11.07 -7.09
N SER A 82 4.11 12.17 -6.81
CA SER A 82 4.41 12.60 -5.44
C SER A 82 3.14 12.91 -4.64
N LEU A 83 2.21 13.64 -5.25
CA LEU A 83 0.94 13.97 -4.61
C LEU A 83 0.13 12.70 -4.30
N LEU A 84 0.01 11.77 -5.26
CA LEU A 84 -0.61 10.47 -5.05
C LEU A 84 0.03 9.69 -3.89
N SER A 85 1.35 9.70 -3.81
CA SER A 85 2.07 9.01 -2.73
C SER A 85 1.73 9.59 -1.35
N LEU A 86 1.69 10.92 -1.22
CA LEU A 86 1.28 11.58 0.03
C LEU A 86 -0.17 11.29 0.40
N LEU A 87 -1.04 11.26 -0.61
CA LEU A 87 -2.46 10.99 -0.42
C LEU A 87 -2.69 9.56 0.11
N MET A 88 -1.89 8.60 -0.35
CA MET A 88 -1.95 7.20 0.10
C MET A 88 -1.33 6.96 1.47
N GLU A 89 -0.31 7.73 1.87
CA GLU A 89 0.39 7.53 3.15
C GLU A 89 -0.41 8.04 4.36
N ASP A 90 -1.10 9.16 4.19
CA ASP A 90 -1.87 9.78 5.27
C ASP A 90 -3.29 9.20 5.29
N THR A 91 -3.46 8.18 6.12
CA THR A 91 -4.70 7.40 6.24
C THR A 91 -5.49 7.71 7.52
N GLY A 92 -5.18 8.76 8.28
CA GLY A 92 -6.03 9.08 9.43
C GLY A 92 -5.58 10.20 10.35
N SER A 93 -6.53 11.11 10.60
CA SER A 93 -6.63 12.06 11.72
C SER A 93 -5.75 13.33 11.72
N GLY A 94 -4.70 13.41 10.89
CA GLY A 94 -3.80 14.57 10.84
C GLY A 94 -3.94 15.46 9.60
N SER A 95 -4.74 15.04 8.61
CA SER A 95 -4.82 15.76 7.33
C SER A 95 -5.59 17.06 7.45
N LEU A 96 -4.96 18.16 7.05
CA LEU A 96 -5.63 19.45 6.93
C LEU A 96 -6.66 19.35 5.81
N THR A 97 -7.86 19.86 6.09
CA THR A 97 -8.99 19.82 5.17
C THR A 97 -9.60 21.22 5.11
N ASP A 98 -10.03 21.65 3.92
CA ASP A 98 -10.72 22.92 3.74
C ASP A 98 -12.22 22.84 4.05
N ASP A 99 -12.92 23.97 3.91
CA ASP A 99 -14.37 24.09 4.17
C ASP A 99 -15.24 23.20 3.25
N GLN A 100 -14.67 22.63 2.19
CA GLN A 100 -15.33 21.75 1.23
C GLN A 100 -14.97 20.27 1.43
N ASP A 101 -14.41 19.93 2.59
CA ASP A 101 -13.88 18.61 2.89
C ASP A 101 -12.80 18.14 1.90
N ARG A 102 -12.07 19.07 1.25
CA ARG A 102 -10.93 18.75 0.39
C ARG A 102 -9.65 18.76 1.20
N ARG A 103 -8.81 17.77 0.95
CA ARG A 103 -7.53 17.62 1.61
C ARG A 103 -6.55 18.67 1.12
N ILE A 104 -5.88 19.34 2.05
CA ILE A 104 -4.89 20.38 1.80
C ILE A 104 -3.49 19.74 1.89
N VAL A 105 -2.72 19.85 0.80
CA VAL A 105 -1.35 19.34 0.71
C VAL A 105 -0.40 20.47 0.31
N PRO A 106 0.49 20.93 1.21
CA PRO A 106 1.49 21.96 0.88
C PRO A 106 2.43 21.52 -0.24
N MET A 107 2.80 22.46 -1.12
CA MET A 107 3.77 22.21 -2.20
C MET A 107 5.11 21.68 -1.67
N GLU A 108 5.59 22.18 -0.53
CA GLU A 108 6.84 21.74 0.09
C GLU A 108 6.85 20.22 0.39
N LEU A 109 5.72 19.66 0.83
CA LEU A 109 5.62 18.21 1.05
C LEU A 109 5.66 17.44 -0.26
N VAL A 110 5.05 17.98 -1.33
CA VAL A 110 5.10 17.38 -2.67
C VAL A 110 6.52 17.37 -3.22
N GLU A 111 7.26 18.47 -3.04
CA GLU A 111 8.67 18.59 -3.41
C GLU A 111 9.55 17.60 -2.62
N GLN A 112 9.43 17.59 -1.29
CA GLN A 112 10.15 16.64 -0.45
C GLN A 112 9.87 15.19 -0.86
N LYS A 113 8.60 14.87 -1.15
CA LYS A 113 8.22 13.54 -1.60
C LYS A 113 8.81 13.22 -2.98
N SER A 114 8.88 14.20 -3.87
CA SER A 114 9.50 14.02 -5.19
C SER A 114 10.98 13.68 -5.08
N HIS A 115 11.72 14.35 -4.20
CA HIS A 115 13.12 14.05 -3.95
C HIS A 115 13.30 12.69 -3.29
N ALA A 116 12.40 12.30 -2.40
CA ALA A 116 12.44 10.96 -1.80
C ALA A 116 12.21 9.84 -2.82
N LEU A 117 11.30 10.02 -3.79
CA LEU A 117 10.98 9.01 -4.80
C LEU A 117 11.99 8.96 -5.95
N PHE A 118 12.48 10.12 -6.38
CA PHE A 118 13.20 10.28 -7.64
C PHE A 118 14.61 10.89 -7.52
N GLY A 119 15.00 11.33 -6.32
CA GLY A 119 16.26 12.00 -6.02
C GLY A 119 16.21 13.53 -6.21
N ASP A 120 17.21 14.23 -5.70
CA ASP A 120 17.23 15.70 -5.58
C ASP A 120 17.24 16.47 -6.92
N SER A 121 17.44 15.77 -8.04
CA SER A 121 17.53 16.39 -9.37
C SER A 121 16.18 16.73 -10.00
N VAL A 122 15.07 16.26 -9.42
CA VAL A 122 13.74 16.49 -10.00
C VAL A 122 13.14 17.84 -9.63
N LYS A 123 12.30 18.32 -10.53
CA LYS A 123 11.50 19.53 -10.37
C LYS A 123 10.03 19.17 -10.36
N VAL A 124 9.26 19.99 -9.66
CA VAL A 124 7.83 19.88 -9.52
C VAL A 124 7.21 21.18 -10.00
N SER A 125 6.14 21.09 -10.79
CA SER A 125 5.42 22.27 -11.27
C SER A 125 4.30 22.65 -10.30
N PRO A 126 4.20 23.91 -9.83
CA PRO A 126 3.09 24.40 -9.02
C PRO A 126 1.89 24.71 -9.92
N SER A 127 1.22 23.67 -10.42
CA SER A 127 0.06 23.80 -11.29
C SER A 127 -1.01 22.76 -10.97
N SER A 128 -2.28 23.15 -11.13
CA SER A 128 -3.41 22.24 -10.96
C SER A 128 -3.28 21.04 -11.91
N LEU A 129 -3.61 19.86 -11.40
CA LEU A 129 -3.37 18.61 -12.09
C LEU A 129 -4.59 17.68 -12.02
N THR A 130 -4.71 16.82 -13.03
CA THR A 130 -5.82 15.88 -13.14
C THR A 130 -5.40 14.48 -12.66
N ILE A 131 -6.11 13.96 -11.66
CA ILE A 131 -5.94 12.60 -11.12
C ILE A 131 -7.22 11.82 -11.37
N GLY A 132 -7.19 10.89 -12.32
CA GLY A 132 -8.40 10.18 -12.75
C GLY A 132 -9.46 11.17 -13.20
N ASP A 133 -10.62 11.13 -12.54
CA ASP A 133 -11.76 12.02 -12.82
C ASP A 133 -11.82 13.26 -11.91
N VAL A 134 -10.85 13.45 -11.02
CA VAL A 134 -10.81 14.59 -10.11
C VAL A 134 -9.68 15.57 -10.45
N GLN A 135 -9.90 16.84 -10.14
CA GLN A 135 -8.88 17.89 -10.22
C GLN A 135 -8.29 18.13 -8.83
N ALA A 136 -6.97 18.06 -8.74
CA ALA A 136 -6.22 18.61 -7.63
C ALA A 136 -5.92 20.07 -7.96
N GLU A 137 -6.61 20.99 -7.30
CA GLU A 137 -6.47 22.42 -7.55
C GLU A 137 -5.29 22.98 -6.78
N TYR A 138 -4.37 23.65 -7.46
CA TYR A 138 -3.29 24.39 -6.83
C TYR A 138 -3.72 25.83 -6.55
N MET A 139 -3.65 26.25 -5.29
CA MET A 139 -3.93 27.62 -4.87
C MET A 139 -2.62 28.35 -4.59
N GLU A 140 -2.29 29.33 -5.42
CA GLU A 140 -1.09 30.16 -5.22
C GLU A 140 -1.17 31.01 -3.93
N THR A 141 -2.37 31.29 -3.44
CA THR A 141 -2.60 32.15 -2.27
C THR A 141 -2.03 31.56 -0.97
N ASP A 142 -2.08 30.25 -0.82
CA ASP A 142 -1.54 29.52 0.33
C ASP A 142 -0.46 28.50 -0.05
N GLY A 143 -0.17 28.35 -1.35
CA GLY A 143 0.85 27.43 -1.86
C GLY A 143 0.48 25.96 -1.68
N CYS A 144 -0.81 25.64 -1.64
CA CYS A 144 -1.32 24.31 -1.34
C CYS A 144 -2.14 23.70 -2.49
N PHE A 145 -2.11 22.37 -2.57
CA PHE A 145 -3.06 21.59 -3.35
C PHE A 145 -4.31 21.29 -2.53
N HIS A 146 -5.48 21.55 -3.10
CA HIS A 146 -6.78 21.18 -2.58
C HIS A 146 -7.30 20.00 -3.37
N VAL A 147 -7.33 18.83 -2.74
CA VAL A 147 -7.63 17.56 -3.40
C VAL A 147 -8.93 16.98 -2.84
N PRO A 148 -9.96 16.74 -3.67
CA PRO A 148 -11.17 16.07 -3.22
C PRO A 148 -10.87 14.69 -2.59
N VAL A 149 -11.53 14.37 -1.49
CA VAL A 149 -11.37 13.07 -0.79
C VAL A 149 -11.84 11.89 -1.66
N THR A 150 -12.68 12.15 -2.67
CA THR A 150 -13.25 11.15 -3.60
C THR A 150 -12.28 10.72 -4.71
N ILE A 151 -10.98 10.62 -4.46
CA ILE A 151 -10.08 10.00 -5.44
C ILE A 151 -10.52 8.54 -5.60
N GLN A 152 -11.12 8.23 -6.74
CA GLN A 152 -11.40 6.84 -7.09
C GLN A 152 -10.08 6.07 -7.17
N ALA A 153 -10.11 4.82 -6.68
CA ALA A 153 -8.98 3.90 -6.76
C ALA A 153 -8.39 3.93 -8.18
N GLY A 154 -7.07 4.03 -8.28
CA GLY A 154 -6.36 4.14 -9.54
C GLY A 154 -6.74 3.07 -10.55
N PHE A 155 -6.58 3.37 -11.85
CA PHE A 155 -6.87 2.42 -12.92
C PHE A 155 -6.07 1.12 -12.79
N TYR A 156 -4.87 1.17 -12.18
CA TYR A 156 -3.99 0.03 -12.00
C TYR A 156 -3.50 -0.13 -10.56
N THR A 157 -3.39 -1.39 -10.14
CA THR A 157 -2.65 -1.80 -8.93
C THR A 157 -1.38 -2.55 -9.35
N PRO A 158 -0.22 -2.28 -8.73
CA PRO A 158 1.01 -3.00 -9.04
C PRO A 158 0.94 -4.46 -8.56
N GLN A 159 1.52 -5.37 -9.34
CA GLN A 159 1.81 -6.75 -8.95
C GLN A 159 3.26 -7.08 -9.26
N VAL A 160 4.08 -7.28 -8.24
CA VAL A 160 5.51 -7.57 -8.42
C VAL A 160 5.71 -9.05 -8.79
N GLN A 161 6.07 -9.25 -10.05
CA GLN A 161 6.37 -10.57 -10.61
C GLN A 161 7.71 -11.10 -10.05
N GLY A 162 8.70 -10.23 -9.94
CA GLY A 162 10.00 -10.59 -9.40
C GLY A 162 10.91 -9.39 -9.17
N ILE A 163 11.98 -9.65 -8.42
CA ILE A 163 12.99 -8.66 -8.07
C ILE A 163 14.35 -9.29 -8.37
N ARG A 164 15.20 -8.57 -9.10
CA ARG A 164 16.60 -8.95 -9.37
C ARG A 164 17.52 -7.91 -8.75
N GLU A 165 18.46 -8.34 -7.91
CA GLU A 165 19.50 -7.48 -7.34
C GLU A 165 20.82 -7.74 -8.06
N GLY A 166 21.51 -6.69 -8.51
CA GLY A 166 22.77 -6.84 -9.22
C GLY A 166 23.49 -5.52 -9.49
N GLY A 167 24.82 -5.50 -9.33
CA GLY A 167 25.64 -4.33 -9.68
C GLY A 167 25.31 -3.05 -8.89
N GLY A 168 24.84 -3.18 -7.64
CA GLY A 168 24.45 -2.03 -6.81
C GLY A 168 23.09 -1.41 -7.17
N LYS A 169 22.32 -2.06 -8.05
CA LYS A 169 20.97 -1.66 -8.44
C LYS A 169 19.99 -2.80 -8.19
N GLN A 170 18.73 -2.45 -8.05
CA GLN A 170 17.62 -3.39 -7.91
C GLN A 170 16.64 -3.18 -9.07
N THR A 171 16.33 -4.26 -9.77
CA THR A 171 15.40 -4.29 -10.89
C THR A 171 14.13 -4.98 -10.45
N VAL A 172 12.98 -4.32 -10.62
CA VAL A 172 11.67 -4.82 -10.20
C VAL A 172 10.80 -5.02 -11.44
N TYR A 173 10.24 -6.21 -11.59
CA TYR A 173 9.31 -6.57 -12.66
C TYR A 173 7.88 -6.44 -12.16
N ILE A 174 7.09 -5.58 -12.79
CA ILE A 174 5.76 -5.16 -12.32
C ILE A 174 4.73 -5.45 -13.40
N GLY A 175 3.68 -6.17 -13.02
CA GLY A 175 2.44 -6.28 -13.77
C GLY A 175 1.45 -5.20 -13.31
N TYR A 176 0.73 -4.59 -14.26
CA TYR A 176 -0.31 -3.60 -14.01
C TYR A 176 -1.65 -4.33 -14.01
N LEU A 177 -2.25 -4.50 -12.83
CA LEU A 177 -3.56 -5.12 -12.66
C LEU A 177 -4.66 -4.06 -12.83
N PRO A 178 -5.59 -4.21 -13.78
CA PRO A 178 -6.70 -3.27 -13.93
C PRO A 178 -7.68 -3.39 -12.75
N ALA A 179 -8.19 -2.25 -12.28
CA ALA A 179 -9.11 -2.18 -11.14
C ALA A 179 -10.45 -2.92 -11.40
N ASP A 180 -10.89 -2.99 -12.65
CA ASP A 180 -12.14 -3.59 -13.12
C ASP A 180 -11.97 -5.01 -13.71
N GLY A 181 -10.80 -5.64 -13.55
CA GLY A 181 -10.48 -6.88 -14.25
C GLY A 181 -11.10 -8.18 -13.68
N TRP A 182 -11.97 -8.10 -12.68
CA TRP A 182 -12.75 -9.26 -12.24
C TRP A 182 -13.80 -9.61 -13.29
N SER A 183 -13.76 -10.85 -13.78
CA SER A 183 -14.73 -11.33 -14.78
C SER A 183 -15.41 -12.61 -14.33
N LYS A 184 -16.62 -12.85 -14.82
CA LYS A 184 -17.35 -14.10 -14.57
C LYS A 184 -17.21 -15.02 -15.79
N GLN A 185 -16.56 -16.17 -15.62
CA GLN A 185 -16.46 -17.21 -16.64
C GLN A 185 -17.30 -18.42 -16.20
N GLY A 186 -18.43 -18.63 -16.86
CA GLY A 186 -19.41 -19.62 -16.39
C GLY A 186 -19.96 -19.22 -15.03
N ASP A 187 -19.76 -20.05 -14.01
CA ASP A 187 -20.15 -19.72 -12.61
C ASP A 187 -18.97 -19.36 -11.70
N GLN A 188 -17.77 -19.20 -12.27
CA GLN A 188 -16.56 -18.88 -11.54
C GLN A 188 -16.16 -17.41 -11.74
N TRP A 189 -15.80 -16.73 -10.64
CA TRP A 189 -15.11 -15.45 -10.70
C TRP A 189 -13.64 -15.67 -11.01
N VAL A 190 -13.16 -15.00 -12.05
CA VAL A 190 -11.78 -15.02 -12.50
C VAL A 190 -11.10 -13.75 -12.01
N PRO A 191 -9.98 -13.86 -11.27
CA PRO A 191 -9.25 -12.69 -10.79
C PRO A 191 -8.58 -11.95 -11.96
N PRO A 192 -8.37 -10.63 -11.82
CA PRO A 192 -7.65 -9.84 -12.81
C PRO A 192 -6.23 -10.39 -13.02
N SER A 193 -5.80 -10.38 -14.27
CA SER A 193 -4.41 -10.66 -14.66
C SER A 193 -3.75 -9.39 -15.17
N PRO A 194 -2.42 -9.23 -15.02
CA PRO A 194 -1.75 -8.03 -15.51
C PRO A 194 -1.93 -7.82 -17.01
N VAL A 195 -2.26 -6.60 -17.41
CA VAL A 195 -2.47 -6.22 -18.82
C VAL A 195 -1.26 -5.50 -19.44
N LYS A 196 -0.36 -5.01 -18.59
CA LYS A 196 0.87 -4.31 -18.97
C LYS A 196 2.01 -4.75 -18.03
N PHE A 197 3.20 -4.94 -18.59
CA PHE A 197 4.40 -5.32 -17.83
C PHE A 197 5.47 -4.26 -17.98
N MET A 198 6.01 -3.81 -16.85
CA MET A 198 7.05 -2.80 -16.78
C MET A 198 8.20 -3.28 -15.90
N GLU A 199 9.38 -2.78 -16.19
CA GLU A 199 10.59 -2.96 -15.40
C GLU A 199 11.01 -1.62 -14.82
N VAL A 200 11.18 -1.56 -13.51
CA VAL A 200 11.69 -0.39 -12.78
C VAL A 200 13.09 -0.69 -12.28
N THR A 201 14.03 0.22 -12.56
CA THR A 201 15.35 0.18 -11.94
C THR A 201 15.39 1.15 -10.77
N LEU A 202 15.82 0.64 -9.63
CA LEU A 202 15.99 1.35 -8.37
C LEU A 202 17.47 1.40 -7.99
N SER A 203 17.84 2.49 -7.33
CA SER A 203 19.13 2.66 -6.64
C SER A 203 18.90 3.09 -5.20
N GLY A 204 19.95 3.13 -4.39
CA GLY A 204 19.86 3.56 -2.99
C GLY A 204 19.84 2.38 -2.02
N SER A 205 19.51 2.65 -0.76
CA SER A 205 19.41 1.61 0.26
C SER A 205 18.08 0.85 0.12
N LYS A 206 17.99 -0.30 0.78
CA LYS A 206 16.75 -1.10 0.80
C LYS A 206 15.58 -0.35 1.46
N ASP A 207 15.89 0.52 2.41
CA ASP A 207 14.90 1.29 3.18
C ASP A 207 14.53 2.63 2.52
N ALA A 208 15.35 3.12 1.59
CA ALA A 208 15.11 4.35 0.84
C ALA A 208 15.47 4.15 -0.65
N PRO A 209 14.70 3.33 -1.38
CA PRO A 209 14.89 3.15 -2.80
C PRO A 209 14.53 4.42 -3.58
N VAL A 210 15.30 4.69 -4.64
CA VAL A 210 15.11 5.83 -5.54
C VAL A 210 14.89 5.31 -6.95
N ILE A 211 13.83 5.76 -7.61
CA ILE A 211 13.46 5.39 -8.97
C ILE A 211 14.41 6.03 -9.96
N GLN A 212 15.02 5.23 -10.84
CA GLN A 212 15.99 5.69 -11.84
C GLN A 212 15.43 5.64 -13.27
N SER A 213 14.70 4.57 -13.59
CA SER A 213 14.14 4.33 -14.91
C SER A 213 12.89 3.46 -14.84
N LEU A 214 12.02 3.61 -15.83
CA LEU A 214 10.84 2.80 -16.05
C LEU A 214 10.79 2.41 -17.53
N SER A 215 10.69 1.13 -17.84
CA SER A 215 10.65 0.66 -19.23
C SER A 215 9.69 -0.50 -19.40
N GLN A 216 9.22 -0.72 -20.64
CA GLN A 216 8.34 -1.85 -20.93
C GLN A 216 9.13 -3.17 -20.79
N SER A 217 8.59 -4.10 -20.01
CA SER A 217 9.19 -5.42 -19.83
C SER A 217 8.55 -6.41 -20.81
N GLY A 218 9.36 -7.30 -21.37
CA GLY A 218 8.87 -8.47 -22.12
C GLY A 218 8.26 -9.57 -21.23
N GLY A 219 8.12 -9.32 -19.92
CA GLY A 219 7.83 -10.33 -18.90
C GLY A 219 9.11 -11.02 -18.42
N LEU A 220 9.05 -11.63 -17.23
CA LEU A 220 10.09 -12.56 -16.79
C LEU A 220 10.02 -13.78 -17.70
N THR A 221 10.86 -13.84 -18.74
CA THR A 221 11.18 -15.12 -19.36
C THR A 221 11.94 -15.94 -18.34
N GLU A 222 11.36 -17.07 -17.93
CA GLU A 222 11.98 -18.08 -17.06
C GLU A 222 13.42 -18.42 -17.48
#